data_AF-A0A2U2BHI3-F1
#
_entry.id   AF-A0A2U2BHI3-F1
#
_cell.length_a   1.000
_cell.length_b   1.000
_cell.length_c   1.000
_cell.angle_alpha   90.00
_cell.angle_beta   90.00
_cell.angle_gamma   90.00
#
_symmetry.space_group_name_H-M   'P 1'
#
loop_
_entity.id
_entity.type
_entity.pdbx_description
1 polymer ?
#
loop_
_entity_poly.entity_id
_entity_poly.type
_entity_poly.pdbx_seq_one_letter_code
_entity_poly.pdbx_strand_id
1 'polypeptide(L)' 'METKNQTPDTTGMDEEIDFERLELLGRATELARQMFEYPTEAHVEGVLDRLQWNEFHGLGEDGASTLH' A
#
# COMPACT_ATOMS: atom_id res chain seq x y z
N MET A 1 -40.91 27.69 2.26
CA MET A 1 -40.49 26.80 1.17
C MET A 1 -39.34 25.96 1.70
N GLU A 2 -39.52 24.65 1.68
CA GLU A 2 -38.78 23.63 2.41
C GLU A 2 -37.33 23.44 1.94
N THR A 3 -36.45 23.13 2.89
CA THR A 3 -35.08 22.66 2.72
C THR A 3 -35.05 21.32 1.98
N LYS A 4 -34.25 21.19 0.92
CA LYS A 4 -33.84 19.89 0.39
C LYS A 4 -32.32 19.80 0.29
N ASN A 5 -31.79 18.98 1.19
CA ASN A 5 -30.47 18.38 1.10
C ASN A 5 -30.25 17.84 -0.31
N GLN A 6 -29.21 18.32 -0.98
CA GLN A 6 -28.58 17.56 -2.06
C GLN A 6 -27.19 17.19 -1.55
N THR A 7 -27.07 15.94 -1.13
CA THR A 7 -25.81 15.26 -0.84
C THR A 7 -24.84 15.46 -2.01
N PRO A 8 -23.53 15.67 -1.78
CA PRO A 8 -22.56 15.47 -2.86
C PRO A 8 -22.62 13.98 -3.22
N ASP A 9 -23.10 13.70 -4.42
CA ASP A 9 -22.97 12.40 -5.05
C ASP A 9 -21.48 12.19 -5.32
N THR A 10 -20.81 11.45 -4.45
CA THR A 10 -19.44 10.96 -4.65
C THR A 10 -19.47 9.57 -5.28
N THR A 11 -20.50 9.25 -6.06
CA THR A 11 -20.65 7.95 -6.73
C THR A 11 -20.01 8.06 -8.11
N GLY A 12 -18.70 8.27 -8.12
CA GLY A 12 -17.91 8.41 -9.34
C GLY A 12 -16.41 8.46 -9.08
N MET A 13 -15.96 7.94 -7.94
CA MET A 13 -14.58 7.51 -7.79
C MET A 13 -14.60 6.01 -8.08
N ASP A 14 -14.86 5.70 -9.36
CA ASP A 14 -14.57 4.41 -9.94
C ASP A 14 -13.20 3.97 -9.41
N GLU A 15 -13.13 2.73 -8.95
CA GLU A 15 -11.94 2.03 -8.50
C GLU A 15 -10.81 2.22 -9.52
N GLU A 16 -10.08 3.34 -9.42
CA GLU A 16 -8.70 3.39 -9.85
C GLU A 16 -8.04 2.39 -8.93
N ILE A 17 -8.06 1.12 -9.36
CA ILE A 17 -7.24 0.08 -8.79
C ILE A 17 -5.88 0.72 -8.73
N ASP A 18 -5.47 1.08 -7.52
CA ASP A 18 -4.33 1.91 -7.26
C ASP A 18 -3.12 1.09 -7.75
N PHE A 19 -2.76 1.30 -9.01
CA PHE A 19 -1.82 0.44 -9.74
C PHE A 19 -0.48 0.50 -9.02
N GLU A 20 -0.15 1.66 -8.46
CA GLU A 20 0.97 1.90 -7.57
C GLU A 20 0.90 1.00 -6.32
N ARG A 21 -0.25 0.93 -5.64
CA ARG A 21 -0.45 0.00 -4.52
C ARG A 21 -0.32 -1.48 -4.90
N LEU A 22 -0.80 -1.88 -6.07
CA LEU A 22 -0.63 -3.26 -6.56
C LEU A 22 0.83 -3.59 -6.87
N GLU A 23 1.55 -2.66 -7.49
CA GLU A 23 2.98 -2.80 -7.77
C GLU A 23 3.78 -2.92 -6.46
N LEU A 24 3.47 -2.10 -5.46
CA LEU A 24 4.07 -2.17 -4.13
C LEU A 24 3.78 -3.50 -3.44
N LEU A 25 2.55 -4.00 -3.52
CA LEU A 25 2.19 -5.30 -2.94
C LEU A 25 2.95 -6.45 -3.62
N GLY A 26 3.14 -6.37 -4.94
CA GLY A 26 3.96 -7.31 -5.70
C GLY A 26 5.40 -7.33 -5.19
N ARG A 27 6.03 -6.15 -5.07
CA ARG A 27 7.39 -6.02 -4.53
C ARG A 27 7.50 -6.49 -3.08
N ALA A 28 6.54 -6.14 -2.24
CA ALA A 28 6.49 -6.57 -0.85
C ALA A 28 6.44 -8.11 -0.74
N THR A 29 5.69 -8.76 -1.62
CA THR A 29 5.57 -10.22 -1.67
C THR A 29 6.90 -10.87 -2.10
N GLU A 30 7.57 -10.33 -3.12
CA GLU A 30 8.89 -10.81 -3.55
C GLU A 30 9.95 -10.63 -2.46
N LEU A 31 9.99 -9.46 -1.82
CA LEU A 31 10.89 -9.20 -0.71
C LEU A 31 10.63 -10.12 0.49
N ALA A 32 9.37 -10.34 0.85
CA ALA A 32 9.02 -11.28 1.91
C ALA A 32 9.48 -12.71 1.58
N ARG A 33 9.40 -13.15 0.32
CA ARG A 33 9.93 -14.46 -0.12
C ARG A 33 11.45 -14.55 -0.06
N GLN A 34 12.16 -13.43 -0.26
CA GLN A 34 13.62 -13.40 -0.17
C GLN A 34 14.09 -13.38 1.30
N MET A 35 13.32 -12.78 2.20
CA MET A 35 13.67 -12.61 3.61
C MET A 35 13.23 -13.78 4.51
N PHE A 36 12.14 -14.47 4.15
CA PHE A 36 11.55 -15.52 4.97
C PHE A 36 11.47 -16.83 4.17
N GLU A 37 11.89 -17.95 4.78
CA GLU A 37 11.79 -19.29 4.19
C GLU A 37 10.32 -19.71 3.93
N TYR A 38 9.42 -19.28 4.82
CA TYR A 38 7.97 -19.46 4.71
C TYR A 38 7.26 -18.12 4.97
N PRO A 39 7.13 -17.24 3.96
CA PRO A 39 6.49 -15.94 4.13
C PRO A 39 4.99 -16.13 4.44
N THR A 40 4.48 -15.30 5.34
CA THR A 40 3.06 -15.25 5.71
C THR A 40 2.50 -13.91 5.27
N GLU A 41 1.18 -13.78 5.25
CA GLU A 41 0.53 -12.50 4.94
C GLU A 41 1.02 -11.38 5.86
N ALA A 42 1.22 -11.66 7.15
CA ALA A 42 1.75 -10.68 8.10
C ALA A 42 3.18 -10.21 7.75
N HIS A 43 4.02 -11.11 7.20
CA HIS A 43 5.34 -10.72 6.70
C HIS A 43 5.22 -9.80 5.48
N VAL A 44 4.31 -10.12 4.53
CA VAL A 44 4.08 -9.29 3.35
C VAL A 44 3.54 -7.91 3.74
N GLU A 45 2.60 -7.84 4.67
CA GLU A 45 2.03 -6.59 5.19
C GLU A 45 3.10 -5.72 5.86
N GLY A 46 3.96 -6.31 6.70
CA GLY A 46 5.04 -5.56 7.35
C GLY A 46 6.06 -4.98 6.36
N VAL A 47 6.37 -5.72 5.29
CA VAL A 47 7.24 -5.23 4.21
C VAL A 47 6.55 -4.14 3.40
N LEU A 48 5.26 -4.31 3.11
CA LEU A 48 4.46 -3.32 2.39
C LEU A 48 4.36 -1.99 3.15
N ASP A 49 4.08 -2.04 4.46
CA ASP A 49 4.04 -0.86 5.32
C ASP A 49 5.39 -0.12 5.30
N ARG A 50 6.49 -0.88 5.35
CA ARG A 50 7.84 -0.31 5.29
C ARG A 50 8.14 0.33 3.93
N LEU A 51 7.73 -0.29 2.82
CA LEU A 51 7.87 0.29 1.48
C LEU A 51 7.08 1.59 1.34
N GLN A 52 5.82 1.60 1.77
CA GLN A 52 4.99 2.81 1.76
C GLN A 52 5.61 3.93 2.60
N TRP A 53 6.12 3.60 3.79
CA TRP A 53 6.82 4.56 4.63
C TRP A 53 8.05 5.14 3.93
N ASN A 54 8.84 4.31 3.26
CA ASN A 54 10.02 4.78 2.53
C ASN A 54 9.67 5.68 1.34
N GLU A 55 8.61 5.35 0.59
CA GLU A 55 8.17 6.19 -0.54
C GLU A 55 7.65 7.54 -0.04
N PHE A 56 6.84 7.55 1.02
CA PHE A 56 6.36 8.79 1.62
C PHE A 56 7.49 9.69 2.13
N HIS A 57 8.58 9.09 2.61
CA HIS A 57 9.75 9.82 3.11
C HIS A 57 10.85 10.05 2.07
N GLY A 58 10.67 9.63 0.81
CA GLY A 58 11.64 9.80 -0.28
C GLY A 58 12.94 9.02 -0.08
N LEU A 59 12.92 7.94 0.71
CA LEU A 59 14.08 7.13 1.08
C LEU A 59 14.33 5.96 0.11
N GLY A 60 13.41 5.69 -0.82
CA GLY A 60 13.54 4.61 -1.80
C GLY A 60 13.58 3.22 -1.17
N GLU A 61 13.98 2.21 -1.94
CA GLU A 61 13.89 0.79 -1.54
C GLU A 61 14.93 0.39 -0.46
N ASP A 62 15.96 1.20 -0.22
CA ASP A 62 17.06 0.92 0.72
C ASP A 62 16.62 0.85 2.20
N GLY A 63 15.50 1.48 2.57
CA GLY A 63 14.97 1.44 3.94
C GLY A 63 14.16 0.18 4.28
N ALA A 64 13.79 -0.64 3.29
CA ALA A 64 12.89 -1.78 3.47
C ALA A 64 13.61 -3.07 3.86
N SER A 65 14.92 -3.12 3.65
CA SER A 65 15.79 -4.28 3.91
C SER A 65 16.57 -4.16 5.22
N THR A 66 16.55 -3.01 5.89
CA THR A 66 17.21 -2.82 7.19
C THR A 66 16.24 -3.14 8.34
N LEU A 67 16.13 -4.43 8.64
CA LEU A 67 15.72 -4.89 9.97
C LEU A 67 16.77 -4.41 10.97
N HIS A 68 16.41 -3.53 11.90
CA HIS A 68 17.22 -3.26 13.08
C HIS A 68 16.49 -3.67 14.35
#